data_AF-A0A7E5W1V0-F1
#
_entry.id   AF-A0A7E5W1V0-F1
#
_cell.length_a   1.000
_cell.length_b   1.000
_cell.length_c   1.000
_cell.angle_alpha   90.00
_cell.angle_beta   90.00
_cell.angle_gamma   90.00
#
_symmetry.space_group_name_H-M   'P 1'
#
loop_
_entity.id
_entity.type
_entity.pdbx_description
1 polymer ?
#
loop_
_entity_poly.entity_id
_entity_poly.type
_entity_poly.pdbx_seq_one_letter_code
_entity_poly.pdbx_strand_id
1 'polypeptide(L)'
;MNFRRILSKSSLRSSSSSGKGRPEEVSKLQSEVELLKQTIDSLKVSVESRDAAIGTLAREKEKIYVELKSAQRTNRNLHQQLVDERDIHSKEKDFLINEIKRLKKRNEYEISAQENKDISEDQIKSSLHEELKAKDEVIYNIGVKYLKIKSSKIYFQKKLEKLQAQNKKTCENIILLLQDNRKTLDSLLDKLLKSSSVSPNSKKYLKLLQINGNLHYENTQLKIYLSSQPDSSKSNVVQQHSEKCCAIDKPITLGTKSEEKINRLSFTSKLKLLNAQEMNCLKSFKYIHKTLSPKVRGTIYRSVSDSCIVRSTLSELVNASNIL
;
A
#
# COMPACT_ATOMS: atom_id res chain seq x y z
N MET A 1 -2.30 -0.30 -47.96
CA MET A 1 -2.66 -0.93 -49.25
C MET A 1 -2.33 0.06 -50.36
N ASN A 2 -1.21 -0.15 -51.06
CA ASN A 2 -0.75 0.70 -52.16
C ASN A 2 -1.46 0.31 -53.46
N PHE A 3 -2.33 1.17 -53.99
CA PHE A 3 -2.89 0.98 -55.33
C PHE A 3 -1.94 1.56 -56.38
N ARG A 4 -1.17 0.69 -57.04
CA ARG A 4 -0.44 1.04 -58.26
C ARG A 4 -1.45 1.24 -59.40
N ARG A 5 -1.53 2.47 -59.93
CA ARG A 5 -2.13 2.75 -61.25
C ARG A 5 -1.33 2.01 -62.32
N ILE A 6 -1.94 1.05 -63.00
CA ILE A 6 -1.44 0.56 -64.28
C ILE A 6 -2.22 1.31 -65.36
N LEU A 7 -1.63 2.39 -65.87
CA LEU A 7 -2.04 3.01 -67.12
C LEU A 7 -1.27 2.31 -68.24
N SER A 8 -1.91 1.38 -68.93
CA SER A 8 -1.36 0.79 -70.16
C SER A 8 -1.60 1.75 -71.32
N LYS A 9 -0.50 2.36 -71.79
CA LYS A 9 -0.40 3.06 -73.06
C LYS A 9 -0.17 2.04 -74.18
N SER A 10 -1.10 1.98 -75.13
CA SER A 10 -0.87 1.55 -76.52
C SER A 10 -2.20 1.70 -77.24
N SER A 11 -2.33 2.15 -78.47
CA SER A 11 -1.48 2.84 -79.42
C SER A 11 -2.49 3.22 -80.49
N LEU A 12 -2.54 4.48 -80.87
CA LEU A 12 -3.35 4.95 -81.98
C LEU A 12 -2.94 4.23 -83.27
N ARG A 13 -3.88 3.58 -83.93
CA ARG A 13 -3.83 3.39 -85.38
C ARG A 13 -5.25 3.47 -85.93
N SER A 14 -5.62 4.68 -86.31
CA SER A 14 -6.82 4.97 -87.10
C SER A 14 -6.66 4.41 -88.50
N SER A 15 -7.73 3.85 -89.05
CA SER A 15 -7.93 3.78 -90.50
C SER A 15 -9.42 3.93 -90.78
N SER A 16 -9.74 5.15 -91.19
CA SER A 16 -10.96 5.58 -91.85
C SER A 16 -11.22 4.80 -93.13
N SER A 17 -12.42 4.22 -93.30
CA SER A 17 -13.04 4.15 -94.64
C SER A 17 -14.55 3.90 -94.57
N SER A 18 -15.28 4.72 -95.32
CA SER A 18 -16.57 4.45 -95.96
C SER A 18 -17.70 3.82 -95.13
N GLY A 19 -18.62 4.67 -94.65
CA GLY A 19 -20.00 4.78 -95.16
C GLY A 19 -20.94 3.57 -95.24
N LYS A 20 -20.51 2.33 -94.97
CA LYS A 20 -21.32 1.10 -95.02
C LYS A 20 -21.09 0.12 -93.85
N GLY A 21 -20.07 0.33 -92.99
CA GLY A 21 -19.77 -0.51 -91.81
C GLY A 21 -20.38 -0.04 -90.48
N ARG A 22 -21.01 1.15 -90.45
CA ARG A 22 -21.63 1.73 -89.25
C ARG A 22 -22.61 0.79 -88.52
N PRO A 23 -23.53 0.05 -89.17
CA PRO A 23 -24.47 -0.77 -88.42
C PRO A 23 -23.80 -1.96 -87.73
N GLU A 24 -22.78 -2.56 -88.35
CA GLU A 24 -22.08 -3.73 -87.78
C GLU A 24 -21.17 -3.34 -86.60
N GLU A 25 -20.49 -2.20 -86.71
CA GLU A 25 -19.70 -1.63 -85.61
C GLU A 25 -20.61 -1.19 -84.44
N VAL A 26 -21.78 -0.60 -84.74
CA VAL A 26 -22.80 -0.28 -83.74
C VAL A 26 -23.33 -1.54 -83.06
N SER A 27 -23.60 -2.63 -83.79
CA SER A 27 -24.03 -3.91 -83.20
C SER A 27 -22.95 -4.54 -82.31
N LYS A 28 -21.67 -4.48 -82.71
CA LYS A 28 -20.54 -4.96 -81.87
C LYS A 28 -20.44 -4.15 -80.59
N LEU A 29 -20.49 -2.81 -80.68
CA LEU A 29 -20.50 -1.93 -79.50
C LEU A 29 -21.71 -2.16 -78.61
N GLN A 30 -22.90 -2.42 -79.17
CA GLN A 30 -24.09 -2.78 -78.39
C GLN A 30 -23.90 -4.09 -77.64
N SER A 31 -23.32 -5.11 -78.28
CA SER A 31 -23.03 -6.39 -77.61
C SER A 31 -22.00 -6.25 -76.49
N GLU A 32 -20.98 -5.40 -76.68
CA GLU A 32 -19.97 -5.09 -75.67
C GLU A 32 -20.57 -4.32 -74.49
N VAL A 33 -21.43 -3.34 -74.76
CA VAL A 33 -22.17 -2.61 -73.73
C VAL A 33 -23.05 -3.56 -72.91
N GLU A 34 -23.72 -4.51 -73.54
CA GLU A 34 -24.57 -5.48 -72.84
C GLU A 34 -23.74 -6.45 -71.97
N LEU A 35 -22.59 -6.92 -72.48
CA LEU A 35 -21.65 -7.74 -71.70
C LEU A 35 -21.08 -6.96 -70.50
N LEU A 36 -20.74 -5.68 -70.69
CA LEU A 36 -20.26 -4.81 -69.62
C LEU A 36 -21.34 -4.59 -68.55
N LYS A 37 -22.60 -4.40 -68.93
CA LYS A 37 -23.72 -4.31 -67.96
C LYS A 37 -23.85 -5.58 -67.14
N GLN A 38 -23.86 -6.75 -67.80
CA GLN A 38 -23.92 -8.04 -67.10
C GLN A 38 -22.75 -8.23 -66.13
N THR A 39 -21.55 -7.83 -66.54
CA THR A 39 -20.35 -7.86 -65.68
C THR A 39 -20.49 -6.92 -64.49
N ILE A 40 -20.97 -5.69 -64.71
CA ILE A 40 -21.23 -4.72 -63.64
C ILE A 40 -22.24 -5.27 -62.64
N ASP A 41 -23.34 -5.86 -63.11
CA ASP A 41 -24.37 -6.38 -62.21
C ASP A 41 -23.89 -7.62 -61.44
N SER A 42 -23.12 -8.51 -62.06
CA SER A 42 -22.45 -9.61 -61.35
C SER A 42 -21.47 -9.11 -60.29
N LEU A 43 -20.68 -8.09 -60.61
CA LEU A 43 -19.76 -7.47 -59.66
C LEU A 43 -20.48 -6.78 -58.50
N LYS A 44 -21.63 -6.12 -58.74
CA LYS A 44 -22.45 -5.53 -57.67
C LYS A 44 -22.90 -6.59 -56.67
N VAL A 45 -23.49 -7.69 -57.16
CA VAL A 45 -23.93 -8.81 -56.32
C VAL A 45 -22.76 -9.40 -55.53
N SER A 46 -21.59 -9.54 -56.16
CA SER A 46 -20.38 -10.03 -55.49
C SER A 46 -19.85 -9.07 -54.41
N VAL A 47 -19.94 -7.75 -54.63
CA VAL A 47 -19.57 -6.73 -53.65
C VAL A 47 -20.54 -6.78 -52.46
N GLU A 48 -21.85 -6.76 -52.71
CA GLU A 48 -22.87 -6.82 -51.66
C GLU A 48 -22.76 -8.08 -50.80
N SER A 49 -22.51 -9.24 -51.43
CA SER A 49 -22.27 -10.50 -50.72
C SER A 49 -21.04 -10.45 -49.82
N ARG A 50 -19.93 -9.86 -50.29
CA ARG A 50 -18.71 -9.69 -49.49
C ARG A 50 -18.93 -8.70 -48.34
N ASP A 51 -19.64 -7.60 -48.56
CA ASP A 51 -19.95 -6.63 -47.52
C ASP A 51 -20.83 -7.26 -46.41
N ALA A 52 -21.79 -8.10 -46.78
CA ALA A 52 -22.59 -8.88 -45.82
C ALA A 52 -21.73 -9.88 -45.02
N ALA A 53 -20.78 -10.56 -45.67
CA ALA A 53 -19.86 -11.47 -45.01
C ALA A 53 -18.92 -10.73 -44.03
N ILE A 54 -18.37 -9.57 -44.44
CA ILE A 54 -17.55 -8.71 -43.59
C ILE A 54 -18.36 -8.24 -42.36
N GLY A 55 -19.61 -7.82 -42.56
CA GLY A 55 -20.49 -7.41 -41.46
C GLY A 55 -20.81 -8.54 -40.48
N THR A 56 -20.88 -9.79 -40.94
CA THR A 56 -21.05 -10.97 -40.08
C THR A 56 -19.77 -11.27 -39.31
N LEU A 57 -18.63 -11.32 -39.99
CA LEU A 57 -17.32 -11.56 -39.36
C LEU A 57 -16.97 -10.49 -38.31
N ALA A 58 -17.33 -9.23 -38.56
CA ALA A 58 -17.11 -8.14 -37.60
C ALA A 58 -17.91 -8.36 -36.31
N ARG A 59 -19.17 -8.79 -36.41
CA ARG A 59 -20.03 -9.10 -35.26
C ARG A 59 -19.55 -10.33 -34.49
N GLU A 60 -19.13 -11.38 -35.19
CA GLU A 60 -18.57 -12.58 -34.56
C GLU A 60 -17.26 -12.29 -33.83
N LYS A 61 -16.38 -11.49 -34.44
CA LYS A 61 -15.14 -11.03 -33.82
C LYS A 61 -15.41 -10.28 -32.51
N GLU A 62 -16.37 -9.36 -32.51
CA GLU A 62 -16.74 -8.60 -31.31
C GLU A 62 -17.30 -9.52 -30.23
N LYS A 63 -18.18 -10.44 -30.59
CA LYS A 63 -18.75 -11.43 -29.66
C LYS A 63 -17.65 -12.27 -28.99
N ILE A 64 -16.73 -12.84 -29.79
CA ILE A 64 -15.61 -13.65 -29.28
C ILE A 64 -14.69 -12.81 -28.39
N TYR A 65 -14.47 -11.54 -28.74
CA TYR A 65 -13.65 -10.64 -27.93
C TYR A 65 -14.26 -10.40 -26.54
N VAL A 66 -15.57 -10.16 -26.47
CA VAL A 66 -16.29 -9.98 -25.20
C VAL A 66 -16.25 -11.25 -24.37
N GLU A 67 -16.49 -12.41 -24.97
CA GLU A 67 -16.42 -13.72 -24.30
C GLU A 67 -15.02 -14.00 -23.75
N LEU A 68 -13.98 -13.75 -24.53
CA LEU A 68 -12.58 -13.87 -24.10
C LEU A 68 -12.29 -12.97 -22.90
N LYS A 69 -12.74 -11.71 -22.93
CA LYS A 69 -12.56 -10.78 -21.80
C LYS A 69 -13.32 -11.25 -20.55
N SER A 70 -14.51 -11.81 -20.71
CA SER A 70 -15.26 -12.41 -19.62
C SER A 70 -14.51 -13.59 -19.00
N ALA A 71 -14.08 -14.54 -19.84
CA ALA A 71 -13.31 -15.70 -19.41
C ALA A 71 -12.00 -15.33 -18.72
N GLN A 72 -11.27 -14.32 -19.22
CA GLN A 72 -10.06 -13.81 -18.59
C GLN A 72 -10.32 -13.25 -17.18
N ARG A 73 -11.42 -12.51 -16.99
CA ARG A 73 -11.79 -11.99 -15.66
C ARG A 73 -12.14 -13.13 -14.71
N THR A 74 -12.94 -14.09 -15.16
CA THR A 74 -13.31 -15.27 -14.38
C THR A 74 -12.09 -16.09 -13.98
N ASN A 75 -11.14 -16.32 -14.90
CA ASN A 75 -9.92 -17.06 -14.62
C ASN A 75 -9.05 -16.36 -13.55
N ARG A 76 -8.86 -15.03 -13.67
CA ARG A 76 -8.15 -14.25 -12.63
C ARG A 76 -8.83 -14.35 -11.27
N ASN A 77 -10.17 -14.31 -11.24
CA ASN A 77 -10.93 -14.43 -10.00
C ASN A 77 -10.75 -15.82 -9.37
N LEU A 78 -10.90 -16.89 -10.16
CA LEU A 78 -10.69 -18.26 -9.70
C LEU A 78 -9.26 -18.49 -9.22
N HIS A 79 -8.27 -17.95 -9.92
CA HIS A 79 -6.88 -18.01 -9.48
C HIS A 79 -6.69 -17.35 -8.12
N GLN A 80 -7.27 -16.16 -7.91
CA GLN A 80 -7.21 -15.49 -6.61
C GLN A 80 -7.90 -16.31 -5.51
N GLN A 81 -9.10 -16.86 -5.78
CA GLN A 81 -9.79 -17.72 -4.82
C GLN A 81 -8.93 -18.94 -4.43
N LEU A 82 -8.25 -19.57 -5.40
CA LEU A 82 -7.36 -20.71 -5.13
C LEU A 82 -6.14 -20.32 -4.29
N VAL A 83 -5.59 -19.13 -4.49
CA VAL A 83 -4.51 -18.59 -3.66
C VAL A 83 -5.01 -18.33 -2.24
N ASP A 84 -6.16 -17.67 -2.11
CA ASP A 84 -6.75 -17.35 -0.81
C ASP A 84 -7.09 -18.62 -0.01
N GLU A 85 -7.68 -19.64 -0.65
CA GLU A 85 -7.97 -20.94 -0.03
C GLU A 85 -6.69 -21.66 0.40
N ARG A 86 -5.64 -21.65 -0.43
CA ARG A 86 -4.34 -22.23 -0.08
C ARG A 86 -3.75 -21.55 1.16
N ASP A 87 -3.83 -20.22 1.24
CA ASP A 87 -3.34 -19.46 2.38
C ASP A 87 -4.14 -19.76 3.66
N ILE A 88 -5.46 -19.86 3.56
CA ILE A 88 -6.33 -20.25 4.67
C ILE A 88 -5.97 -21.66 5.15
N HIS A 89 -5.90 -22.63 4.24
CA HIS A 89 -5.56 -24.01 4.56
C HIS A 89 -4.17 -24.13 5.19
N SER A 90 -3.19 -23.36 4.73
CA SER A 90 -1.85 -23.34 5.33
C SER A 90 -1.91 -22.83 6.77
N LYS A 91 -2.61 -21.72 7.03
CA LYS A 91 -2.77 -21.15 8.38
C LYS A 91 -3.52 -22.09 9.30
N GLU A 92 -4.58 -22.74 8.81
CA GLU A 92 -5.36 -23.71 9.59
C GLU A 92 -4.51 -24.94 9.93
N LYS A 93 -3.74 -25.46 8.96
CA LYS A 93 -2.78 -26.55 9.21
C LYS A 93 -1.78 -26.18 10.29
N ASP A 94 -1.17 -24.99 10.20
CA ASP A 94 -0.19 -24.54 11.20
C ASP A 94 -0.83 -24.37 12.59
N PHE A 95 -2.05 -23.83 12.64
CA PHE A 95 -2.83 -23.73 13.87
C PHE A 95 -3.09 -25.10 14.49
N LEU A 96 -3.59 -26.07 13.72
CA LEU A 96 -3.88 -27.42 14.20
C LEU A 96 -2.61 -28.15 14.66
N ILE A 97 -1.49 -27.99 13.95
CA ILE A 97 -0.20 -28.55 14.37
C ILE A 97 0.23 -27.97 15.72
N ASN A 98 0.11 -26.66 15.91
CA ASN A 98 0.45 -26.01 17.17
C ASN A 98 -0.47 -26.46 18.30
N GLU A 99 -1.76 -26.63 18.01
CA GLU A 99 -2.74 -27.09 18.99
C GLU A 99 -2.50 -28.54 19.41
N ILE A 100 -2.20 -29.43 18.45
CA ILE A 100 -1.79 -30.81 18.74
C ILE A 100 -0.52 -30.83 19.60
N LYS A 101 0.49 -30.01 19.27
CA LYS A 101 1.72 -29.91 20.09
C LYS A 101 1.42 -29.44 21.51
N ARG A 102 0.55 -28.43 21.66
CA ARG A 102 0.12 -27.89 22.97
C ARG A 102 -0.60 -28.96 23.79
N LEU A 103 -1.54 -29.69 23.18
CA LEU A 103 -2.28 -30.77 23.82
C LEU A 103 -1.38 -31.94 24.20
N LYS A 104 -0.46 -32.34 23.31
CA LYS A 104 0.53 -33.39 23.60
C LYS A 104 1.39 -33.02 24.81
N LYS A 105 1.94 -31.80 24.82
CA LYS A 105 2.74 -31.29 25.94
C LYS A 105 1.93 -31.26 27.25
N ARG A 106 0.67 -30.83 27.19
CA ARG A 106 -0.24 -30.85 28.35
C ARG A 106 -0.48 -32.28 28.86
N ASN A 107 -0.74 -33.22 27.96
CA ASN A 107 -0.98 -34.62 28.31
C ASN A 107 0.27 -35.27 28.92
N GLU A 108 1.46 -34.97 28.40
CA GLU A 108 2.74 -35.40 29.01
C GLU A 108 2.88 -34.89 30.45
N TYR A 109 2.53 -33.61 30.70
CA TYR A 109 2.51 -33.08 32.07
C TYR A 109 1.47 -33.77 32.96
N GLU A 110 0.26 -34.03 32.46
CA GLU A 110 -0.81 -34.69 33.22
C GLU A 110 -0.47 -36.16 33.55
N ILE A 111 0.15 -36.89 32.62
CA ILE A 111 0.65 -38.26 32.85
C ILE A 111 1.78 -38.24 33.89
N SER A 112 2.76 -37.34 33.73
CA SER A 112 3.86 -37.20 34.70
C SER A 112 3.40 -36.77 36.10
N ALA A 113 2.32 -35.99 36.20
CA ALA A 113 1.73 -35.59 37.48
C ALA A 113 0.95 -36.73 38.15
N GLN A 114 0.39 -37.67 37.37
CA GLN A 114 -0.36 -38.82 37.89
C GLN A 114 0.57 -39.95 38.37
N GLU A 115 1.77 -40.12 37.77
CA GLU A 115 2.78 -41.10 38.19
C GLU A 115 3.47 -40.74 39.52
N ASN A 116 3.42 -39.48 39.96
CA ASN A 116 4.04 -38.98 41.20
C ASN A 116 3.12 -39.09 42.44
N LYS A 117 2.10 -39.94 42.42
CA LYS A 117 1.07 -39.98 43.48
C LYS A 117 1.46 -40.71 44.76
N ASP A 118 2.62 -41.36 44.82
CA ASP A 118 3.11 -42.10 45.99
C ASP A 118 4.21 -41.35 46.78
N ILE A 119 4.05 -40.04 46.95
CA ILE A 119 5.00 -39.18 47.67
C ILE A 119 4.36 -38.71 48.99
N SER A 120 5.04 -38.98 50.11
CA SER A 120 4.62 -38.55 51.46
C SER A 120 4.42 -37.03 51.52
N GLU A 121 3.41 -36.55 52.26
CA GLU A 121 3.08 -35.12 52.39
C GLU A 121 4.29 -34.23 52.74
N ASP A 122 5.24 -34.76 53.52
CA ASP A 122 6.44 -34.02 53.93
C ASP A 122 7.45 -33.83 52.80
N GLN A 123 7.57 -34.78 51.88
CA GLN A 123 8.36 -34.60 50.66
C GLN A 123 7.71 -33.58 49.72
N ILE A 124 6.38 -33.56 49.63
CA ILE A 124 5.63 -32.56 48.85
C ILE A 124 5.83 -31.16 49.43
N LYS A 125 5.73 -31.00 50.76
CA LYS A 125 5.96 -29.70 51.43
C LYS A 125 7.39 -29.21 51.24
N SER A 126 8.39 -30.09 51.36
CA SER A 126 9.79 -29.72 51.12
C SER A 126 10.04 -29.30 49.68
N SER A 127 9.52 -30.07 48.71
CA SER A 127 9.62 -29.76 47.28
C SER A 127 8.95 -28.43 46.92
N LEU A 128 7.76 -28.17 47.45
CA LEU A 128 7.07 -26.89 47.26
C LEU A 128 7.85 -25.72 47.86
N HIS A 129 8.47 -25.92 49.03
CA HIS A 129 9.27 -24.88 49.66
C HIS A 129 10.52 -24.54 48.84
N GLU A 130 11.20 -25.55 48.30
CA GLU A 130 12.33 -25.38 47.39
C GLU A 130 11.92 -24.70 46.08
N GLU A 131 10.80 -25.10 45.47
CA GLU A 131 10.27 -24.46 44.27
C GLU A 131 9.93 -22.99 44.55
N LEU A 132 9.25 -22.70 45.66
CA LEU A 132 8.90 -21.33 46.05
C LEU A 132 10.15 -20.46 46.18
N LYS A 133 11.18 -20.96 46.86
CA LYS A 133 12.47 -20.25 46.99
C LYS A 133 13.13 -20.00 45.64
N ALA A 134 13.09 -20.98 44.73
CA ALA A 134 13.60 -20.81 43.37
C ALA A 134 12.80 -19.76 42.58
N LYS A 135 11.47 -19.71 42.73
CA LYS A 135 10.64 -18.67 42.10
C LYS A 135 10.93 -17.30 42.68
N ASP A 136 11.12 -17.17 43.99
CA ASP A 136 11.46 -15.91 44.64
C ASP A 136 12.80 -15.36 44.14
N GLU A 137 13.79 -16.23 43.94
CA GLU A 137 15.07 -15.85 43.33
C GLU A 137 14.90 -15.38 41.87
N VAL A 138 14.08 -16.08 41.08
CA VAL A 138 13.76 -15.65 39.71
C VAL A 138 13.04 -14.29 39.70
N ILE A 139 12.07 -14.08 40.59
CA ILE A 139 11.33 -12.83 40.73
C ILE A 139 12.28 -11.70 41.12
N TYR A 140 13.15 -11.92 42.09
CA TYR A 140 14.18 -10.96 42.48
C TYR A 140 15.07 -10.58 41.29
N ASN A 141 15.57 -11.57 40.55
CA ASN A 141 16.41 -11.37 39.38
C ASN A 141 15.70 -10.59 38.27
N ILE A 142 14.42 -10.88 38.02
CA ILE A 142 13.59 -10.12 37.07
C ILE A 142 13.43 -8.68 37.56
N GLY A 143 13.15 -8.47 38.84
CA GLY A 143 13.05 -7.15 39.46
C GLY A 143 14.32 -6.32 39.27
N VAL A 144 15.49 -6.91 39.53
CA VAL A 144 16.79 -6.27 39.30
C VAL A 144 17.00 -5.91 37.82
N LYS A 145 16.69 -6.83 36.89
CA LYS A 145 16.79 -6.56 35.44
C LYS A 145 15.84 -5.43 35.02
N TYR A 146 14.61 -5.44 35.50
CA TYR A 146 13.63 -4.39 35.24
C TYR A 146 14.13 -3.03 35.74
N LEU A 147 14.67 -2.96 36.96
CA LEU A 147 15.24 -1.72 37.50
C LEU A 147 16.43 -1.22 36.68
N LYS A 148 17.33 -2.10 36.23
CA LYS A 148 18.44 -1.74 35.33
C LYS A 148 17.93 -1.14 34.01
N ILE A 149 16.93 -1.77 33.39
CA ILE A 149 16.31 -1.28 32.16
C ILE A 149 15.60 0.06 32.40
N LYS A 150 14.86 0.19 33.51
CA LYS A 150 14.17 1.43 33.88
C LYS A 150 15.15 2.59 34.07
N SER A 151 16.24 2.38 34.79
CA SER A 151 17.30 3.39 34.97
C SER A 151 17.97 3.76 33.64
N SER A 152 18.23 2.77 32.78
CA SER A 152 18.79 2.99 31.44
C SER A 152 17.85 3.80 30.55
N LYS A 153 16.54 3.49 30.54
CA LYS A 153 15.51 4.25 29.83
C LYS A 153 15.52 5.72 30.26
N ILE A 154 15.52 5.98 31.57
CA ILE A 154 15.56 7.34 32.12
C ILE A 154 16.83 8.08 31.68
N TYR A 155 17.99 7.41 31.72
CA TYR A 155 19.25 7.99 31.25
C TYR A 155 19.20 8.36 29.76
N PHE A 156 18.74 7.45 28.91
CA PHE A 156 18.65 7.70 27.47
C PHE A 156 17.64 8.81 27.14
N GLN A 157 16.50 8.84 27.83
CA GLN A 157 15.51 9.90 27.67
C GLN A 157 16.09 11.28 28.00
N LYS A 158 16.77 11.42 29.15
CA LYS A 158 17.46 12.67 29.51
C LYS A 158 18.53 13.07 28.49
N LYS A 159 19.30 12.09 27.99
CA LYS A 159 20.34 12.33 26.98
C LYS A 159 19.72 12.79 25.65
N LEU A 160 18.61 12.20 25.24
CA LEU A 160 17.86 12.59 24.05
C LEU A 160 17.33 14.02 24.17
N GLU A 161 16.67 14.36 25.28
CA GLU A 161 16.18 15.71 25.55
C GLU A 161 17.30 16.76 25.50
N LYS A 162 18.47 16.43 26.08
CA LYS A 162 19.64 17.31 26.06
C LYS A 162 20.19 17.52 24.64
N LEU A 163 20.27 16.45 23.84
CA LEU A 163 20.72 16.53 22.44
C LEU A 163 19.71 17.29 21.58
N GLN A 164 18.41 17.09 21.80
CA GLN A 164 17.35 17.81 21.08
C GLN A 164 17.40 19.31 21.39
N ALA A 165 17.61 19.68 22.66
CA ALA A 165 17.78 21.07 23.08
C ALA A 165 19.05 21.69 22.46
N GLN A 166 20.16 20.97 22.45
CA GLN A 166 21.39 21.42 21.81
C GLN A 166 21.22 21.61 20.30
N ASN A 167 20.58 20.67 19.62
CA ASN A 167 20.32 20.76 18.18
C ASN A 167 19.42 21.97 17.85
N LYS A 168 18.35 22.18 18.62
CA LYS A 168 17.48 23.35 18.48
C LYS A 168 18.26 24.66 18.61
N LYS A 169 19.12 24.79 19.63
CA LYS A 169 19.97 25.97 19.83
C LYS A 169 20.95 26.17 18.66
N THR A 170 21.55 25.11 18.14
CA THR A 170 22.43 25.19 16.96
C THR A 170 21.66 25.67 15.73
N CYS A 171 20.45 25.16 15.49
CA CYS A 171 19.59 25.63 14.40
C CYS A 171 19.22 27.10 14.54
N GLU A 172 18.86 27.56 15.73
CA GLU A 172 18.60 28.98 16.02
C GLU A 172 19.83 29.84 15.72
N ASN A 173 21.02 29.42 16.16
CA ASN A 173 22.27 30.11 15.87
C ASN A 173 22.58 30.18 14.36
N ILE A 174 22.35 29.10 13.61
CA ILE A 174 22.54 29.07 12.15
C ILE A 174 21.58 30.05 11.47
N ILE A 175 20.31 30.10 11.91
CA ILE A 175 19.33 31.03 11.37
C ILE A 175 19.76 32.48 11.62
N LEU A 176 20.20 32.81 12.82
CA LEU A 176 20.70 34.16 13.16
C LEU A 176 21.91 34.54 12.30
N LEU A 177 22.89 33.63 12.16
CA LEU A 177 24.06 33.88 11.33
C LEU A 177 23.70 34.09 9.86
N LEU A 178 22.76 33.30 9.32
CA LEU A 178 22.25 33.48 7.97
C LEU A 178 21.53 34.81 7.80
N GLN A 179 20.78 35.27 8.81
CA GLN A 179 20.13 36.59 8.81
C GLN A 179 21.14 37.73 8.77
N ASP A 180 22.21 37.64 9.57
CA ASP A 180 23.23 38.70 9.63
C ASP A 180 24.07 38.75 8.35
N ASN A 181 24.45 37.59 7.80
CA ASN A 181 25.12 37.50 6.50
C ASN A 181 24.23 38.05 5.38
N ARG A 182 22.91 37.75 5.41
CA ARG A 182 21.95 38.31 4.46
C ARG A 182 21.90 39.83 4.54
N LYS A 183 21.73 40.41 5.74
CA LYS A 183 21.71 41.88 5.93
C LYS A 183 22.99 42.53 5.40
N THR A 184 24.14 41.89 5.65
CA THR A 184 25.45 42.38 5.17
C THR A 184 25.52 42.36 3.65
N LEU A 185 25.09 41.25 3.02
CA LEU A 185 25.08 41.11 1.57
C LEU A 185 24.12 42.09 0.92
N ASP A 186 22.91 42.24 1.44
CA ASP A 186 21.92 43.22 0.96
C ASP A 186 22.47 44.65 1.04
N SER A 187 23.16 45.01 2.14
CA SER A 187 23.81 46.33 2.27
C SER A 187 24.90 46.56 1.22
N LEU A 188 25.75 45.56 0.97
CA LEU A 188 26.79 45.64 -0.06
C LEU A 188 26.20 45.71 -1.46
N LEU A 189 25.17 44.91 -1.73
CA LEU A 189 24.49 44.87 -3.02
C LEU A 189 23.75 46.18 -3.31
N ASP A 190 23.09 46.76 -2.30
CA ASP A 190 22.44 48.07 -2.41
C ASP A 190 23.44 49.18 -2.70
N LYS A 191 24.60 49.17 -2.04
CA LYS A 191 25.69 50.11 -2.33
C LYS A 191 26.15 49.97 -3.78
N LEU A 192 26.30 48.74 -4.26
CA LEU A 192 26.71 48.45 -5.63
C LEU A 192 25.64 48.89 -6.65
N LEU A 193 24.36 48.62 -6.39
CA LEU A 193 23.23 48.97 -7.27
C LEU A 193 23.01 50.48 -7.37
N LYS A 194 23.25 51.21 -6.27
CA LYS A 194 23.18 52.69 -6.19
C LYS A 194 24.40 53.37 -6.81
N SER A 195 25.51 52.66 -6.99
CA SER A 195 26.67 53.21 -7.67
C SER A 195 26.35 53.48 -9.15
N SER A 196 26.69 54.68 -9.62
CA SER A 196 26.43 55.16 -10.98
C SER A 196 27.31 54.48 -12.05
N SER A 197 28.30 53.68 -11.64
CA SER A 197 29.26 53.00 -12.53
C SER A 197 28.78 51.64 -13.06
N VAL A 198 27.68 51.08 -12.56
CA VAL A 198 27.24 49.72 -12.91
C VAL A 198 26.28 49.73 -14.12
N SER A 199 26.67 49.00 -15.17
CA SER A 199 25.88 48.81 -16.40
C SER A 199 24.46 48.27 -16.12
N PRO A 200 23.44 48.66 -16.91
CA PRO A 200 22.06 48.17 -16.79
C PRO A 200 21.94 46.64 -16.83
N ASN A 201 22.75 45.94 -17.62
CA ASN A 201 22.73 44.47 -17.67
C ASN A 201 23.28 43.87 -16.37
N SER A 202 24.38 44.38 -15.84
CA SER A 202 24.94 43.94 -14.56
C SER A 202 23.97 44.17 -13.39
N LYS A 203 23.17 45.24 -13.42
CA LYS A 203 22.10 45.49 -12.44
C LYS A 203 21.01 44.40 -12.44
N LYS A 204 20.66 43.83 -13.60
CA LYS A 204 19.71 42.71 -13.68
C LYS A 204 20.28 41.46 -13.01
N TYR A 205 21.54 41.12 -13.26
CA TYR A 205 22.20 39.97 -12.62
C TYR A 205 22.31 40.13 -11.11
N LEU A 206 22.64 41.34 -10.62
CA LEU A 206 22.69 41.63 -9.19
C LEU A 206 21.31 41.47 -8.52
N LYS A 207 20.23 41.96 -9.16
CA LYS A 207 18.86 41.72 -8.67
C LYS A 207 18.50 40.23 -8.65
N LEU A 208 18.91 39.47 -9.67
CA LEU A 208 18.68 38.02 -9.71
C LEU A 208 19.44 37.30 -8.59
N LEU A 209 20.67 37.72 -8.31
CA LEU A 209 21.48 37.21 -7.21
C LEU A 209 20.82 37.50 -5.85
N GLN A 210 20.22 38.68 -5.68
CA GLN A 210 19.46 39.04 -4.48
C GLN A 210 18.25 38.11 -4.28
N ILE A 211 17.47 37.88 -5.35
CA ILE A 211 16.30 37.00 -5.32
C ILE A 211 16.74 35.56 -4.98
N ASN A 212 17.81 35.07 -5.60
CA ASN A 212 18.32 33.73 -5.35
C ASN A 212 18.85 33.58 -3.90
N GLY A 213 19.55 34.59 -3.39
CA GLY A 213 19.97 34.64 -1.98
C GLY A 213 18.79 34.55 -1.00
N ASN A 214 17.69 35.27 -1.28
CA ASN A 214 16.47 35.21 -0.49
C ASN A 214 15.81 33.82 -0.53
N LEU A 215 15.73 33.20 -1.72
CA LEU A 215 15.19 31.84 -1.88
C LEU A 215 16.04 30.79 -1.15
N HIS A 216 17.37 30.93 -1.15
CA HIS A 216 18.25 30.05 -0.38
C HIS A 216 18.05 30.18 1.13
N TYR A 217 17.85 31.42 1.61
CA TYR A 217 17.55 31.69 3.01
C TYR A 217 16.21 31.05 3.44
N GLU A 218 15.14 31.26 2.67
CA GLU A 218 13.82 30.68 2.92
C GLU A 218 13.85 29.15 2.86
N ASN A 219 14.51 28.56 1.84
CA ASN A 219 14.70 27.11 1.74
C ASN A 219 15.43 26.53 2.95
N THR A 220 16.44 27.23 3.46
CA THR A 220 17.20 26.77 4.63
C THR A 220 16.35 26.83 5.89
N GLN A 221 15.54 27.87 6.07
CA GLN A 221 14.56 27.94 7.16
C GLN A 221 13.53 26.81 7.07
N LEU A 222 13.00 26.51 5.89
CA LEU A 222 12.05 25.43 5.67
C LEU A 222 12.67 24.05 5.95
N LYS A 223 13.92 23.80 5.53
CA LYS A 223 14.64 22.55 5.84
C LYS A 223 14.84 22.37 7.34
N ILE A 224 15.21 23.44 8.06
CA ILE A 224 15.35 23.41 9.52
C ILE A 224 13.99 23.15 10.18
N TYR A 225 12.94 23.83 9.73
CA TYR A 225 11.59 23.63 10.24
C TYR A 225 11.10 22.19 10.07
N LEU A 226 11.26 21.61 8.87
CA LEU A 226 10.91 20.22 8.58
C LEU A 226 11.72 19.22 9.42
N SER A 227 13.00 19.51 9.68
CA SER A 227 13.87 18.66 10.51
C SER A 227 13.58 18.79 12.01
N SER A 228 12.91 19.87 12.43
CA SER A 228 12.53 20.13 13.82
C SER A 228 11.13 19.61 14.18
N GLN A 229 10.34 19.17 13.20
CA GLN A 229 9.06 18.55 13.46
C GLN A 229 9.25 17.18 14.12
N PRO A 230 8.56 16.88 15.22
CA PRO A 230 8.54 15.52 15.76
C PRO A 230 7.98 14.57 14.69
N ASP A 231 8.52 13.35 14.61
CA ASP A 231 8.22 12.29 13.64
C ASP A 231 6.75 11.78 13.61
N SER A 232 5.75 12.63 13.82
CA SER A 232 4.33 12.30 13.71
C SER A 232 3.87 12.01 12.27
N SER A 233 4.71 12.33 11.27
CA SER A 233 4.31 12.27 9.85
C SER A 233 5.06 11.23 9.01
N LYS A 234 5.97 10.42 9.59
CA LYS A 234 6.71 9.39 8.83
C LYS A 234 6.69 7.97 9.42
N SER A 235 5.89 7.71 10.43
CA SER A 235 5.70 6.35 10.97
C SER A 235 4.27 6.10 11.45
N ASN A 236 3.32 6.12 10.50
CA ASN A 236 2.06 5.39 10.66
C ASN A 236 2.23 3.98 10.08
N VAL A 237 2.84 3.06 10.84
CA VAL A 237 2.40 1.67 11.00
C VAL A 237 3.00 1.17 12.34
N VAL A 238 2.17 0.51 13.15
CA VAL A 238 2.44 -0.14 14.45
C VAL A 238 2.04 0.67 15.70
N GLN A 239 0.75 0.50 16.01
CA GLN A 239 0.13 0.40 17.35
C GLN A 239 0.36 1.51 18.38
N GLN A 240 -0.60 2.44 18.40
CA GLN A 240 -1.08 3.02 19.65
C GLN A 240 -1.90 1.95 20.41
N HIS A 241 -1.45 1.58 21.61
CA HIS A 241 -2.36 1.27 22.70
C HIS A 241 -1.77 1.77 24.04
N SER A 242 -2.56 2.63 24.68
CA SER A 242 -2.61 3.02 26.09
C SER A 242 -1.40 3.74 26.72
N GLU A 243 -1.41 5.08 26.68
CA GLU A 243 -0.97 5.90 27.81
C GLU A 243 -1.93 7.09 28.02
N LYS A 244 -2.95 6.89 28.86
CA LYS A 244 -3.60 7.96 29.62
C LYS A 244 -3.64 7.47 31.07
N CYS A 245 -2.70 7.97 31.88
CA CYS A 245 -2.94 8.31 33.28
C CYS A 245 -1.66 8.92 33.88
N CYS A 246 -1.62 10.26 33.94
CA CYS A 246 -0.89 10.95 35.00
C CYS A 246 -1.93 11.37 36.05
N ALA A 247 -1.74 10.93 37.29
CA ALA A 247 -2.23 11.61 38.47
C ALA A 247 -1.35 11.25 39.69
N ILE A 248 -0.38 12.13 39.94
CA ILE A 248 0.01 12.73 41.24
C ILE A 248 0.28 11.81 42.44
N ASP A 249 1.53 11.91 42.91
CA ASP A 249 2.04 11.47 44.20
C ASP A 249 1.24 12.01 45.40
N LYS A 250 0.93 11.12 46.36
CA LYS A 250 1.04 11.39 47.82
C LYS A 250 1.40 10.10 48.56
N PRO A 251 2.39 10.11 49.47
CA PRO A 251 2.76 8.94 50.25
C PRO A 251 1.79 8.76 51.43
N ILE A 252 1.25 7.55 51.63
CA ILE A 252 0.55 7.17 52.85
C ILE A 252 1.47 6.26 53.65
N THR A 253 1.94 6.80 54.76
CA THR A 253 2.58 6.12 55.89
C THR A 253 1.59 5.09 56.45
N LEU A 254 1.94 3.81 56.47
CA LEU A 254 1.19 2.80 57.22
C LEU A 254 1.96 2.41 58.48
N GLY A 255 1.48 2.96 59.60
CA GLY A 255 1.73 2.46 60.94
C GLY A 255 0.96 1.15 61.21
N THR A 256 1.42 0.49 62.25
CA THR A 256 1.10 -0.86 62.71
C THR A 256 -0.33 -1.08 63.25
N LYS A 257 -0.79 -2.34 63.08
CA LYS A 257 -1.62 -3.19 63.98
C LYS A 257 -3.06 -3.53 63.56
N SER A 258 -3.32 -4.83 63.77
CA SER A 258 -4.53 -5.55 64.14
C SER A 258 -5.33 -6.32 63.08
N GLU A 259 -5.62 -7.55 63.51
CA GLU A 259 -6.40 -8.62 62.91
C GLU A 259 -7.85 -8.19 62.65
N GLU A 260 -8.48 -8.76 61.62
CA GLU A 260 -9.69 -9.58 61.78
C GLU A 260 -10.13 -10.24 60.47
N LYS A 261 -10.61 -11.49 60.61
CA LYS A 261 -11.23 -12.35 59.59
C LYS A 261 -12.33 -11.61 58.83
N ILE A 262 -12.45 -11.81 57.51
CA ILE A 262 -13.74 -11.85 56.78
C ILE A 262 -13.56 -12.44 55.35
N ASN A 263 -14.40 -13.45 55.06
CA ASN A 263 -14.91 -13.92 53.76
C ASN A 263 -14.01 -14.60 52.72
N ARG A 264 -13.77 -15.89 52.97
CA ARG A 264 -13.32 -16.92 52.00
C ARG A 264 -14.46 -17.46 51.11
N LEU A 265 -15.33 -16.58 50.57
CA LEU A 265 -16.50 -16.98 49.75
C LEU A 265 -16.71 -16.16 48.44
N SER A 266 -15.73 -15.39 47.99
CA SER A 266 -15.87 -14.47 46.84
C SER A 266 -15.07 -14.87 45.57
N PHE A 267 -14.22 -15.90 45.64
CA PHE A 267 -13.31 -16.22 44.53
C PHE A 267 -13.90 -17.17 43.47
N THR A 268 -14.84 -18.05 43.84
CA THR A 268 -15.40 -19.06 42.92
C THR A 268 -16.49 -18.50 41.99
N SER A 269 -17.19 -17.45 42.42
CA SER A 269 -18.22 -16.76 41.62
C SER A 269 -17.60 -15.84 40.54
N LYS A 270 -16.43 -15.24 40.80
CA LYS A 270 -15.70 -14.44 39.78
C LYS A 270 -15.04 -15.30 38.70
N LEU A 271 -14.61 -16.51 39.03
CA LEU A 271 -14.04 -17.46 38.06
C LEU A 271 -15.09 -18.04 37.09
N LYS A 272 -16.33 -18.24 37.54
CA LYS A 272 -17.45 -18.60 36.65
C LYS A 272 -17.87 -17.46 35.72
N LEU A 273 -17.75 -16.21 36.17
CA LEU A 273 -18.05 -15.04 35.33
C LEU A 273 -17.02 -14.84 34.21
N LEU A 274 -15.73 -15.09 34.49
CA LEU A 274 -14.66 -15.03 33.48
C LEU A 274 -14.77 -16.14 32.42
N ASN A 275 -15.10 -17.37 32.82
CA ASN A 275 -15.33 -18.47 31.88
C ASN A 275 -16.56 -18.27 30.97
N ALA A 276 -17.60 -17.57 31.45
CA ALA A 276 -18.75 -17.22 30.63
C ALA A 276 -18.47 -16.06 29.66
N GLN A 277 -17.51 -15.20 30.00
CA GLN A 277 -17.14 -14.03 29.21
C GLN A 277 -16.16 -14.40 28.07
N GLU A 278 -15.28 -15.38 28.28
CA GLU A 278 -14.40 -15.91 27.21
C GLU A 278 -15.13 -16.76 26.16
N MET A 279 -16.25 -17.40 26.52
CA MET A 279 -17.05 -18.21 25.58
C MET A 279 -17.98 -17.42 24.66
N ASN A 280 -18.09 -16.09 24.83
CA ASN A 280 -18.81 -15.22 23.89
C ASN A 280 -17.91 -14.60 22.81
N CYS A 281 -16.58 -14.66 22.98
CA CYS A 281 -15.59 -14.17 22.01
C CYS A 281 -15.43 -15.10 20.80
N LEU A 282 -15.93 -16.34 20.90
CA LEU A 282 -15.73 -17.41 19.92
C LEU A 282 -16.94 -17.66 19.01
N LYS A 283 -17.98 -16.81 19.07
CA LYS A 283 -19.09 -16.87 18.11
C LYS A 283 -18.73 -16.17 16.79
N SER A 284 -17.86 -16.86 16.04
CA SER A 284 -17.79 -16.89 14.57
C SER A 284 -17.53 -15.58 13.81
N PHE A 285 -16.35 -15.52 13.18
CA PHE A 285 -16.00 -14.59 12.09
C PHE A 285 -17.04 -14.60 10.94
N LYS A 286 -17.79 -15.70 10.80
CA LYS A 286 -18.95 -15.83 9.88
C LYS A 286 -20.14 -14.92 10.23
N TYR A 287 -20.30 -14.45 11.46
CA TYR A 287 -21.47 -13.65 11.87
C TYR A 287 -21.30 -12.15 11.60
N ILE A 288 -20.06 -11.64 11.62
CA ILE A 288 -19.76 -10.21 11.43
C ILE A 288 -20.18 -9.74 10.03
N HIS A 289 -20.18 -10.63 9.04
CA HIS A 289 -20.59 -10.27 7.70
C HIS A 289 -22.11 -10.13 7.56
N LYS A 290 -22.94 -10.84 8.34
CA LYS A 290 -24.42 -10.79 8.21
C LYS A 290 -25.07 -9.53 8.77
N THR A 291 -24.41 -8.81 9.68
CA THR A 291 -24.95 -7.61 10.34
C THR A 291 -24.60 -6.30 9.64
N LEU A 292 -23.73 -6.33 8.63
CA LEU A 292 -23.30 -5.14 7.88
C LEU A 292 -24.21 -4.88 6.68
N SER A 293 -24.77 -3.66 6.62
CA SER A 293 -25.58 -3.13 5.51
C SER A 293 -24.86 -3.28 4.16
N PRO A 294 -25.59 -3.60 3.06
CA PRO A 294 -25.02 -3.75 1.71
C PRO A 294 -24.14 -2.56 1.27
N LYS A 295 -24.47 -1.35 1.74
CA LYS A 295 -23.72 -0.11 1.45
C LYS A 295 -22.33 -0.10 2.08
N VAL A 296 -22.16 -0.72 3.25
CA VAL A 296 -20.87 -0.80 3.98
C VAL A 296 -19.98 -1.89 3.39
N ARG A 297 -20.58 -2.98 2.89
CA ARG A 297 -19.83 -4.03 2.18
C ARG A 297 -19.18 -3.50 0.89
N GLY A 298 -19.86 -2.65 0.13
CA GLY A 298 -19.32 -2.06 -1.10
C GLY A 298 -18.07 -1.19 -0.89
N THR A 299 -17.98 -0.48 0.24
CA THR A 299 -16.85 0.42 0.54
C THR A 299 -15.59 -0.34 0.94
N ILE A 300 -15.74 -1.49 1.61
CA ILE A 300 -14.61 -2.33 2.06
C ILE A 300 -13.94 -3.04 0.88
N TYR A 301 -14.69 -3.48 -0.13
CA TYR A 301 -14.11 -4.14 -1.31
C TYR A 301 -13.56 -3.16 -2.36
N ARG A 302 -14.01 -1.89 -2.37
CA ARG A 302 -13.41 -0.85 -3.22
C ARG A 302 -12.02 -0.41 -2.76
N SER A 303 -11.80 -0.26 -1.44
CA SER A 303 -10.52 0.25 -0.92
C SER A 303 -9.33 -0.67 -1.18
N VAL A 304 -9.54 -1.98 -1.29
CA VAL A 304 -8.48 -2.95 -1.60
C VAL A 304 -8.15 -2.97 -3.10
N SER A 305 -9.16 -2.76 -3.95
CA SER A 305 -8.99 -2.73 -5.41
C SER A 305 -8.24 -1.47 -5.87
N ASP A 306 -8.48 -0.32 -5.23
CA ASP A 306 -7.81 0.94 -5.55
C ASP A 306 -6.35 0.98 -5.09
N SER A 307 -6.00 0.22 -4.03
CA SER A 307 -4.62 0.09 -3.54
C SER A 307 -3.70 -0.68 -4.51
N CYS A 308 -4.27 -1.65 -5.25
CA CYS A 308 -3.52 -2.43 -6.24
C CYS A 308 -3.29 -1.69 -7.57
N ILE A 309 -4.15 -0.72 -7.90
CA ILE A 309 -4.02 0.13 -9.09
C ILE A 309 -2.80 1.07 -8.95
N VAL A 310 -2.58 1.63 -7.75
CA VAL A 310 -1.45 2.54 -7.49
C VAL A 310 -0.09 1.83 -7.51
N ARG A 311 -0.04 0.55 -7.12
CA ARG A 311 1.21 -0.24 -7.15
C ARG A 311 1.65 -0.66 -8.55
N SER A 312 0.70 -0.88 -9.47
CA SER A 312 1.00 -1.28 -10.84
C SER A 312 1.56 -0.12 -11.66
N THR A 313 1.01 1.09 -11.47
CA THR A 313 1.51 2.31 -12.14
C THR A 313 2.92 2.73 -11.69
N LEU A 314 3.31 2.41 -10.44
CA LEU A 314 4.66 2.70 -9.91
C LEU A 314 5.72 1.71 -10.42
N SER A 315 5.38 0.44 -10.64
CA SER A 315 6.33 -0.53 -11.23
C SER A 315 6.57 -0.28 -12.72
N GLU A 316 5.58 0.21 -13.45
CA GLU A 316 5.74 0.56 -14.87
C GLU A 316 6.58 1.83 -15.09
N LEU A 317 6.53 2.81 -14.17
CA LEU A 317 7.38 4.01 -14.23
C LEU A 317 8.86 3.75 -13.89
N VAL A 318 9.14 2.79 -13.01
CA VAL A 318 10.52 2.42 -12.66
C VAL A 318 11.20 1.63 -13.79
N ASN A 319 10.43 0.82 -14.55
CA ASN A 319 10.97 0.10 -15.70
C ASN A 319 11.17 0.98 -16.94
N ALA A 320 10.43 2.09 -17.08
CA ALA A 320 10.64 3.06 -18.17
C ALA A 320 11.87 3.97 -17.97
N SER A 321 12.39 4.06 -16.74
CA SER A 321 13.53 4.94 -16.40
C SER A 321 14.91 4.26 -16.54
N ASN A 322 14.96 2.97 -16.89
CA ASN A 322 16.20 2.21 -17.08
C ASN A 322 16.55 1.97 -18.57
N ILE A 323 15.94 2.72 -19.50
CA ILE A 323 16.22 2.64 -20.96
C ILE A 323 16.54 4.04 -21.54
N LEU A 324 17.31 4.85 -20.80
CA LEU A 324 17.97 6.06 -21.30
C LEU A 324 19.38 6.14 -20.71
#